data_AF-A0A2J0MBW6-F1
#
_entry.id   AF-A0A2J0MBW6-F1
#
_cell.length_a   1.000
_cell.length_b   1.000
_cell.length_c   1.000
_cell.angle_alpha   90.00
_cell.angle_beta   90.00
_cell.angle_gamma   90.00
#
_symmetry.space_group_name_H-M   'P 1'
#
loop_
_entity.id
_entity.type
_entity.pdbx_description
1 polymer ?
#
loop_
_entity_poly.entity_id
_entity_poly.type
_entity_poly.pdbx_seq_one_letter_code
_entity_poly.pdbx_strand_id
1 'polypeptide(L)'
;MNGLKIFYTQNKITAAYIVLWPLLSILSCVFNFLLFARAFFYRIGIFHSYRPGLKVISIGNITLGGTGKTPFAAYLAKRLRSEGHRVAILLRGYKRPLQSDGMGSDEYNAVGDEASMLKSACGEGIEVLADKDRVSLAQQLQRQKIVDTVILDDGFQHFRLKRDLDIVTIDASSPFGNKLILPLGHLREPLSSLKRADCFCLTRCDEASEYMIGELRDFLNRLNPEALVLKAFYCPV
;
A
#
# COMPACT_ATOMS: atom_id res chain seq x y z
N MET A 1 -28.41 17.01 37.47
CA MET A 1 -27.38 16.65 36.47
C MET A 1 -28.02 16.70 35.08
N ASN A 2 -27.92 17.83 34.40
CA ASN A 2 -28.50 18.02 33.07
C ASN A 2 -27.48 17.54 32.02
N GLY A 3 -27.68 16.33 31.50
CA GLY A 3 -26.89 15.80 30.40
C GLY A 3 -27.37 16.36 29.07
N LEU A 4 -26.51 17.13 28.40
CA LEU A 4 -26.71 17.63 27.04
C LEU A 4 -26.73 16.44 26.06
N LYS A 5 -27.90 16.05 25.55
CA LYS A 5 -27.98 15.07 24.45
C LYS A 5 -27.69 15.79 23.13
N ILE A 6 -26.47 15.62 22.62
CA ILE A 6 -26.08 16.06 21.28
C ILE A 6 -26.68 15.07 20.28
N PHE A 7 -27.90 15.33 19.80
CA PHE A 7 -28.44 14.70 18.59
C PHE A 7 -28.06 15.57 17.37
N TYR A 8 -26.79 15.56 16.98
CA TYR A 8 -26.36 16.16 15.73
C TYR A 8 -26.29 15.09 14.61
N THR A 9 -27.13 15.25 13.60
CA THR A 9 -26.87 14.89 12.18
C THR A 9 -26.60 13.44 11.76
N GLN A 10 -27.36 12.44 12.21
CA GLN A 10 -27.42 11.15 11.49
C GLN A 10 -28.24 11.27 10.18
N ASN A 11 -29.43 11.89 10.23
CA ASN A 11 -30.36 11.93 9.08
C ASN A 11 -29.87 12.71 7.85
N LYS A 12 -29.08 13.79 8.02
CA LYS A 12 -28.59 14.60 6.89
C LYS A 12 -27.48 13.89 6.11
N ILE A 13 -26.63 13.14 6.82
CA ILE A 13 -25.56 12.34 6.20
C ILE A 13 -26.19 11.22 5.38
N THR A 14 -27.18 10.51 5.93
CA THR A 14 -27.88 9.43 5.21
C THR A 14 -28.62 9.92 3.96
N ALA A 15 -29.33 11.06 4.03
CA ALA A 15 -30.03 11.63 2.88
C ALA A 15 -29.07 12.11 1.78
N ALA A 16 -27.96 12.77 2.15
CA ALA A 16 -26.93 13.16 1.20
C ALA A 16 -26.28 11.93 0.53
N TYR A 17 -26.01 10.86 1.30
CA TYR A 17 -25.50 9.60 0.75
C TYR A 17 -26.47 8.99 -0.26
N ILE A 18 -27.78 8.95 0.02
CA ILE A 18 -28.77 8.38 -0.92
C ILE A 18 -28.79 9.14 -2.24
N VAL A 19 -28.71 10.48 -2.21
CA VAL A 19 -28.71 11.31 -3.42
C VAL A 19 -27.39 11.23 -4.19
N LEU A 20 -26.25 11.14 -3.47
CA LEU A 20 -24.93 11.04 -4.08
C LEU A 20 -24.57 9.62 -4.52
N TRP A 21 -25.23 8.59 -3.98
CA TRP A 21 -24.90 7.19 -4.23
C TRP A 21 -24.90 6.83 -5.72
N PRO A 22 -25.91 7.20 -6.55
CA PRO A 22 -25.90 6.88 -7.97
C PRO A 22 -24.71 7.52 -8.69
N LEU A 23 -24.40 8.78 -8.38
CA LEU A 23 -23.25 9.50 -8.95
C LEU A 23 -21.92 8.85 -8.54
N LEU A 24 -21.74 8.56 -7.25
CA LEU A 24 -20.54 7.88 -6.75
C LEU A 24 -20.40 6.46 -7.33
N SER A 25 -21.52 5.78 -7.58
CA SER A 25 -21.55 4.46 -8.22
C SER A 25 -21.05 4.51 -9.66
N ILE A 26 -21.52 5.49 -10.43
CA ILE A 26 -21.04 5.70 -11.80
C ILE A 26 -19.54 6.02 -11.77
N LEU A 27 -19.10 6.91 -10.88
CA LEU A 27 -17.69 7.29 -10.77
C LEU A 27 -16.80 6.10 -10.34
N SER A 28 -17.28 5.26 -9.43
CA SER A 28 -16.60 4.02 -9.01
C SER A 28 -16.50 3.01 -10.14
N CYS A 29 -17.56 2.87 -10.95
CA CYS A 29 -17.56 2.01 -12.14
C CYS A 29 -16.54 2.49 -13.18
N VAL A 30 -16.51 3.80 -13.47
CA VAL A 30 -15.53 4.40 -14.39
C VAL A 30 -14.12 4.21 -13.86
N PHE A 31 -13.88 4.46 -12.57
CA PHE A 31 -12.58 4.26 -11.94
C PHE A 31 -12.12 2.79 -12.03
N ASN A 32 -13.00 1.83 -11.72
CA ASN A 32 -12.71 0.40 -11.86
C ASN A 32 -12.38 0.03 -13.31
N PHE A 33 -13.15 0.55 -14.29
CA PHE A 33 -12.86 0.33 -15.71
C PHE A 33 -11.47 0.85 -16.10
N LEU A 34 -11.10 2.06 -15.66
CA LEU A 34 -9.78 2.64 -15.93
C LEU A 34 -8.65 1.81 -15.32
N LEU A 35 -8.83 1.29 -14.10
CA LEU A 35 -7.87 0.38 -13.47
C LEU A 35 -7.71 -0.91 -14.25
N PHE A 36 -8.84 -1.53 -14.65
CA PHE A 36 -8.83 -2.73 -15.47
C PHE A 36 -8.14 -2.49 -16.82
N ALA A 37 -8.50 -1.42 -17.52
CA ALA A 37 -7.89 -1.05 -18.80
C ALA A 37 -6.38 -0.83 -18.66
N ARG A 38 -5.95 -0.10 -17.62
CA ARG A 38 -4.53 0.11 -17.33
C ARG A 38 -3.79 -1.21 -17.09
N ALA A 39 -4.32 -2.07 -16.22
CA ALA A 39 -3.72 -3.38 -15.94
C ALA A 39 -3.66 -4.25 -17.20
N PHE A 40 -4.72 -4.21 -18.02
CA PHE A 40 -4.80 -4.90 -19.30
C PHE A 40 -3.69 -4.42 -20.25
N PHE A 41 -3.51 -3.10 -20.42
CA PHE A 41 -2.46 -2.53 -21.28
C PHE A 41 -1.03 -2.88 -20.86
N TYR A 42 -0.76 -2.99 -19.55
CA TYR A 42 0.52 -3.54 -19.06
C TYR A 42 0.65 -5.04 -19.35
N ARG A 43 -0.44 -5.82 -19.17
CA ARG A 43 -0.43 -7.26 -19.40
C ARG A 43 -0.16 -7.63 -20.85
N ILE A 44 -0.72 -6.88 -21.81
CA ILE A 44 -0.50 -7.10 -23.25
C ILE A 44 0.76 -6.40 -23.79
N GLY A 45 1.53 -5.71 -22.93
CA GLY A 45 2.79 -5.07 -23.30
C GLY A 45 2.69 -3.74 -24.04
N ILE A 46 1.49 -3.16 -24.18
CA ILE A 46 1.32 -1.80 -24.74
C ILE A 46 1.97 -0.76 -23.81
N PHE A 47 1.79 -0.90 -22.49
CA PHE A 47 2.54 -0.13 -21.51
C PHE A 47 3.79 -0.88 -21.08
N HIS A 48 4.93 -0.20 -21.07
CA HIS A 48 6.21 -0.81 -20.79
C HIS A 48 6.52 -0.84 -19.29
N SER A 49 7.03 -1.98 -18.81
CA SER A 49 7.57 -2.16 -17.47
C SER A 49 9.09 -2.28 -17.54
N TYR A 50 9.80 -1.37 -16.87
CA TYR A 50 11.25 -1.40 -16.77
C TYR A 50 11.70 -2.50 -15.80
N ARG A 51 12.68 -3.32 -16.20
CA ARG A 51 13.32 -4.29 -15.30
C ARG A 51 14.69 -3.75 -14.91
N PRO A 52 14.87 -3.24 -13.68
CA PRO A 52 16.20 -2.84 -13.22
C PRO A 52 16.99 -4.15 -13.01
N GLY A 53 18.28 -4.18 -13.35
CA GLY A 53 19.14 -5.37 -13.21
C GLY A 53 19.45 -5.76 -11.75
N LEU A 54 18.49 -5.58 -10.85
CA LEU A 54 18.51 -5.82 -9.40
C LEU A 54 17.19 -6.46 -8.99
N LYS A 55 17.12 -7.06 -7.80
CA LYS A 55 15.89 -7.66 -7.29
C LYS A 55 14.90 -6.59 -6.86
N VAL A 56 13.64 -6.71 -7.26
CA VAL A 56 12.58 -5.75 -6.88
C VAL A 56 11.47 -6.47 -6.13
N ILE A 57 11.31 -6.12 -4.87
CA ILE A 57 10.21 -6.58 -4.01
C ILE A 57 9.22 -5.42 -3.85
N SER A 58 7.95 -5.66 -4.12
CA SER A 58 6.88 -4.70 -3.86
C SER A 58 6.17 -5.07 -2.58
N ILE A 59 5.98 -4.09 -1.71
CA ILE A 59 5.08 -4.16 -0.57
C ILE A 59 3.94 -3.19 -0.88
N GLY A 60 2.72 -3.70 -0.88
CA GLY A 60 1.56 -2.85 -1.15
C GLY A 60 0.29 -3.31 -0.47
N ASN A 61 -0.80 -2.67 -0.87
CA ASN A 61 -2.15 -3.01 -0.45
C ASN A 61 -3.14 -2.61 -1.55
N ILE A 62 -4.39 -3.02 -1.38
CA ILE A 62 -5.50 -2.62 -2.26
C ILE A 62 -6.54 -1.75 -1.55
N THR A 63 -6.31 -1.34 -0.30
CA THR A 63 -7.23 -0.50 0.49
C THR A 63 -6.64 0.90 0.72
N LEU A 64 -7.48 1.90 0.97
CA LEU A 64 -7.07 3.12 1.65
C LEU A 64 -7.00 2.85 3.15
N GLY A 65 -5.95 3.34 3.80
CA GLY A 65 -5.72 3.16 5.23
C GLY A 65 -4.37 2.49 5.56
N GLY A 66 -4.09 2.45 6.86
CA GLY A 66 -2.86 1.89 7.41
C GLY A 66 -2.91 0.37 7.51
N THR A 67 -2.42 -0.33 6.50
CA THR A 67 -2.30 -1.81 6.48
C THR A 67 -0.94 -2.30 6.97
N GLY A 68 -0.18 -1.50 7.73
CA GLY A 68 1.13 -1.89 8.24
C GLY A 68 2.26 -2.02 7.20
N LYS A 69 2.07 -1.52 5.96
CA LYS A 69 3.08 -1.57 4.87
C LYS A 69 4.45 -1.03 5.29
N THR A 70 4.49 0.19 5.82
CA THR A 70 5.74 0.90 6.12
C THR A 70 6.53 0.24 7.25
N PRO A 71 5.92 -0.16 8.40
CA PRO A 71 6.60 -1.01 9.38
C PRO A 71 7.08 -2.35 8.81
N PHE A 72 6.27 -2.99 7.97
CA PHE A 72 6.65 -4.27 7.34
C PHE A 72 7.82 -4.09 6.35
N ALA A 73 7.86 -2.98 5.61
CA ALA A 73 8.97 -2.63 4.72
C ALA A 73 10.27 -2.43 5.50
N ALA A 74 10.23 -1.73 6.63
CA ALA A 74 11.38 -1.58 7.51
C ALA A 74 11.86 -2.94 8.05
N TYR A 75 10.93 -3.77 8.52
CA TYR A 75 11.24 -5.13 8.99
C TYR A 75 11.90 -5.98 7.91
N LEU A 76 11.32 -6.04 6.71
CA LEU A 76 11.85 -6.83 5.60
C LEU A 76 13.22 -6.33 5.16
N ALA A 77 13.41 -5.01 5.08
CA ALA A 77 14.69 -4.42 4.74
C ALA A 77 15.79 -4.81 5.74
N LYS A 78 15.50 -4.72 7.04
CA LYS A 78 16.42 -5.18 8.10
C LYS A 78 16.72 -6.67 7.99
N ARG A 79 15.71 -7.49 7.74
CA ARG A 79 15.87 -8.94 7.63
C ARG A 79 16.78 -9.29 6.45
N LEU A 80 16.52 -8.76 5.26
CA LEU A 80 17.36 -8.97 4.09
C LEU A 80 18.78 -8.44 4.30
N ARG A 81 18.92 -7.29 4.97
CA ARG A 81 20.23 -6.75 5.32
C ARG A 81 21.01 -7.68 6.24
N SER A 82 20.36 -8.27 7.26
CA SER A 82 20.98 -9.25 8.15
C SER A 82 21.39 -10.55 7.44
N GLU A 83 20.76 -10.84 6.30
CA GLU A 83 21.11 -11.97 5.42
C GLU A 83 22.17 -11.59 4.37
N GLY A 84 22.74 -10.39 4.44
CA GLY A 84 23.87 -9.95 3.61
C GLY A 84 23.49 -9.16 2.36
N HIS A 85 22.21 -8.90 2.12
CA HIS A 85 21.76 -8.09 0.98
C HIS A 85 22.08 -6.61 1.16
N ARG A 86 22.28 -5.90 0.05
CA ARG A 86 22.41 -4.44 0.02
C ARG A 86 21.09 -3.85 -0.47
N VAL A 87 20.33 -3.30 0.47
CA VAL A 87 18.91 -3.00 0.30
C VAL A 87 18.67 -1.49 0.25
N ALA A 88 17.82 -1.05 -0.68
CA ALA A 88 17.21 0.27 -0.67
C ALA A 88 15.67 0.17 -0.63
N ILE A 89 15.02 1.12 0.05
CA ILE A 89 13.57 1.30 0.00
C ILE A 89 13.25 2.52 -0.86
N LEU A 90 12.34 2.33 -1.83
CA LEU A 90 11.83 3.39 -2.69
C LEU A 90 10.39 3.76 -2.30
N LEU A 91 10.24 4.97 -1.80
CA LEU A 91 8.96 5.62 -1.51
C LEU A 91 8.51 6.43 -2.73
N ARG A 92 7.21 6.65 -2.85
CA ARG A 92 6.65 7.58 -3.85
C ARG A 92 6.86 9.05 -3.47
N GLY A 93 6.91 9.35 -2.18
CA GLY A 93 6.79 10.70 -1.64
C GLY A 93 5.36 11.24 -1.78
N TYR A 94 4.52 11.03 -0.77
CA TYR A 94 3.20 11.66 -0.73
C TYR A 94 3.35 13.09 -0.22
N LYS A 95 3.09 14.07 -1.11
CA LYS A 95 2.84 15.46 -0.70
C LYS A 95 1.50 15.47 0.05
N ARG A 96 1.52 15.44 1.38
CA ARG A 96 0.29 15.70 2.16
C ARG A 96 -0.02 17.20 2.07
N PRO A 97 -1.26 17.61 1.77
CA PRO A 97 -1.67 18.96 2.09
C PRO A 97 -1.67 19.09 3.62
N LEU A 98 -0.79 19.92 4.15
CA LEU A 98 -0.88 20.37 5.54
C LEU A 98 -2.19 21.16 5.68
N GLN A 99 -2.95 20.90 6.76
CA GLN A 99 -3.87 21.92 7.24
C GLN A 99 -3.00 23.12 7.62
N SER A 100 -3.20 24.19 6.88
CA SER A 100 -2.48 25.45 6.96
C SER A 100 -2.63 26.05 8.34
N ASP A 101 -1.53 26.17 9.07
CA ASP A 101 -1.24 27.31 9.93
C ASP A 101 0.29 27.45 10.00
N GLY A 102 0.84 28.43 9.27
CA GLY A 102 2.22 28.87 9.44
C GLY A 102 3.16 28.66 8.25
N MET A 103 3.05 29.54 7.26
CA MET A 103 4.11 30.11 6.41
C MET A 103 5.51 29.44 6.47
N GLY A 104 5.73 28.45 5.61
CA GLY A 104 7.03 27.85 5.31
C GLY A 104 6.97 27.08 3.99
N SER A 105 8.09 26.98 3.26
CA SER A 105 8.20 26.23 2.01
C SER A 105 8.15 24.71 2.26
N ASP A 106 6.99 24.20 2.68
CA ASP A 106 6.84 22.90 3.36
C ASP A 106 6.56 21.70 2.43
N GLU A 107 6.51 21.93 1.12
CA GLU A 107 6.26 20.87 0.13
C GLU A 107 7.42 19.86 0.02
N TYR A 108 8.64 20.28 0.38
CA TYR A 108 9.82 19.43 0.52
C TYR A 108 9.87 18.69 1.87
N ASN A 109 9.24 19.25 2.91
CA ASN A 109 9.34 18.75 4.28
C ASN A 109 8.54 17.45 4.49
N ALA A 110 7.30 17.36 3.97
CA ALA A 110 6.45 16.17 4.20
C ALA A 110 6.97 14.87 3.54
N VAL A 111 7.63 14.96 2.38
CA VAL A 111 8.31 13.81 1.76
C VAL A 111 9.55 13.44 2.56
N GLY A 112 10.24 14.45 3.10
CA GLY A 112 11.33 14.30 4.06
C GLY A 112 10.87 13.57 5.32
N ASP A 113 9.70 13.85 5.86
CA ASP A 113 9.22 13.27 7.12
C ASP A 113 8.93 11.77 7.01
N GLU A 114 8.19 11.32 5.99
CA GLU A 114 7.92 9.88 5.80
C GLU A 114 9.21 9.11 5.50
N ALA A 115 10.09 9.67 4.66
CA ALA A 115 11.38 9.06 4.35
C ALA A 115 12.32 9.03 5.56
N SER A 116 12.37 10.10 6.35
CA SER A 116 13.20 10.20 7.56
C SER A 116 12.69 9.28 8.66
N MET A 117 11.37 9.20 8.87
CA MET A 117 10.77 8.26 9.82
C MET A 117 11.09 6.81 9.44
N LEU A 118 10.93 6.46 8.15
CA LEU A 118 11.27 5.12 7.67
C LEU A 118 12.78 4.85 7.75
N LYS A 119 13.62 5.83 7.43
CA LYS A 119 15.08 5.72 7.55
C LYS A 119 15.50 5.45 9.00
N SER A 120 14.96 6.20 9.95
CA SER A 120 15.17 5.98 11.39
C SER A 120 14.68 4.61 11.83
N ALA A 121 13.52 4.17 11.34
CA ALA A 121 13.00 2.84 11.62
C ALA A 121 13.87 1.72 11.04
N CYS A 122 14.54 1.92 9.89
CA CYS A 122 15.42 0.94 9.25
C CYS A 122 16.80 0.83 9.92
N GLY A 123 17.34 1.94 10.43
CA GLY A 123 18.70 2.00 10.96
C GLY A 123 19.77 2.18 9.88
N GLU A 124 21.03 1.93 10.25
CA GLU A 124 22.18 2.15 9.36
C GLU A 124 22.29 1.12 8.23
N GLY A 125 22.91 1.53 7.12
CA GLY A 125 23.20 0.63 5.99
C GLY A 125 22.03 0.26 5.08
N ILE A 126 20.84 0.83 5.29
CA ILE A 126 19.68 0.70 4.38
C ILE A 126 19.36 2.08 3.81
N GLU A 127 19.38 2.25 2.49
CA GLU A 127 19.02 3.52 1.85
C GLU A 127 17.50 3.67 1.77
N VAL A 128 17.00 4.89 1.97
CA VAL A 128 15.58 5.24 1.78
C VAL A 128 15.53 6.45 0.86
N LEU A 129 14.90 6.28 -0.29
CA LEU A 129 14.81 7.29 -1.34
C LEU A 129 13.33 7.53 -1.68
N ALA A 130 12.95 8.78 -1.92
CA ALA A 130 11.57 9.14 -2.23
C ALA A 130 11.49 9.91 -3.55
N ASP A 131 10.79 9.34 -4.53
CA ASP A 131 10.46 10.01 -5.80
C ASP A 131 9.21 9.37 -6.41
N LYS A 132 8.39 10.17 -7.09
CA LYS A 132 7.25 9.66 -7.87
C LYS A 132 7.73 8.75 -9.00
N ASP A 133 8.89 9.05 -9.60
CA ASP A 133 9.54 8.22 -10.60
C ASP A 133 10.53 7.22 -9.96
N ARG A 134 9.95 6.18 -9.36
CA ARG A 134 10.71 5.05 -8.80
C ARG A 134 11.48 4.25 -9.86
N VAL A 135 11.17 4.40 -11.15
CA VAL A 135 11.97 3.80 -12.22
C VAL A 135 13.31 4.50 -12.32
N SER A 136 13.32 5.83 -12.29
CA SER A 136 14.56 6.63 -12.28
C SER A 136 15.45 6.29 -11.08
N LEU A 137 14.88 6.19 -9.88
CA LEU A 137 15.63 5.80 -8.68
C LEU A 137 16.24 4.39 -8.81
N ALA A 138 15.45 3.41 -9.28
CA ALA A 138 15.96 2.05 -9.51
C ALA A 138 17.09 2.02 -10.56
N GLN A 139 17.03 2.85 -11.60
CA GLN A 139 18.11 2.99 -12.59
C GLN A 139 19.38 3.60 -12.00
N GLN A 140 19.24 4.63 -11.17
CA GLN A 140 20.38 5.26 -10.49
C GLN A 140 21.09 4.25 -9.58
N LEU A 141 20.32 3.55 -8.75
CA LEU A 141 20.81 2.51 -7.85
C LEU A 141 21.51 1.37 -8.60
N GLN A 142 20.92 0.93 -9.71
CA GLN A 142 21.52 -0.09 -10.57
C GLN A 142 22.87 0.36 -11.16
N ARG A 143 23.01 1.62 -11.57
CA ARG A 143 24.27 2.17 -12.10
C ARG A 143 25.36 2.25 -11.04
N GLN A 144 24.99 2.63 -9.82
CA GLN A 144 25.93 2.73 -8.70
C GLN A 144 26.44 1.36 -8.24
N LYS A 145 25.69 0.28 -8.48
CA LYS A 145 26.02 -1.11 -8.07
C LYS A 145 26.27 -1.26 -6.56
N ILE A 146 25.75 -0.34 -5.76
CA ILE A 146 25.85 -0.35 -4.29
C ILE A 146 24.70 -1.12 -3.63
N VAL A 147 23.59 -1.31 -4.33
CA VAL A 147 22.46 -2.14 -3.91
C VAL A 147 22.23 -3.29 -4.88
N ASP A 148 21.72 -4.40 -4.37
CA ASP A 148 21.30 -5.57 -5.15
C ASP A 148 19.79 -5.84 -5.06
N THR A 149 19.13 -5.24 -4.07
CA THR A 149 17.71 -5.45 -3.79
C THR A 149 17.02 -4.13 -3.48
N VAL A 150 15.86 -3.90 -4.09
CA VAL A 150 15.01 -2.74 -3.90
C VAL A 150 13.65 -3.18 -3.37
N ILE A 151 13.19 -2.51 -2.32
CA ILE A 151 11.83 -2.65 -1.80
C ILE A 151 11.02 -1.43 -2.23
N LEU A 152 9.88 -1.63 -2.89
CA LEU A 152 8.92 -0.58 -3.17
C LEU A 152 7.89 -0.53 -2.04
N ASP A 153 7.88 0.54 -1.25
CA ASP A 153 6.75 0.80 -0.34
C ASP A 153 5.59 1.39 -1.15
N ASP A 154 4.39 0.85 -0.97
CA ASP A 154 3.22 1.11 -1.81
C ASP A 154 3.46 0.81 -3.31
N GLY A 155 4.03 -0.38 -3.58
CA GLY A 155 4.46 -0.82 -4.91
C GLY A 155 3.40 -1.50 -5.78
N PHE A 156 2.29 -1.98 -5.20
CA PHE A 156 1.39 -2.93 -5.87
C PHE A 156 0.68 -2.38 -7.13
N GLN A 157 0.45 -1.06 -7.19
CA GLN A 157 -0.11 -0.35 -8.36
C GLN A 157 0.98 0.18 -9.32
N HIS A 158 2.26 0.00 -9.00
CA HIS A 158 3.38 0.59 -9.74
C HIS A 158 3.90 -0.32 -10.85
N PHE A 159 3.05 -0.54 -11.86
CA PHE A 159 3.37 -1.41 -13.00
C PHE A 159 4.58 -0.96 -13.84
N ARG A 160 4.99 0.31 -13.77
CA ARG A 160 6.14 0.85 -14.52
C ARG A 160 7.46 0.17 -14.15
N LEU A 161 7.59 -0.35 -12.92
CA LEU A 161 8.74 -1.15 -12.51
C LEU A 161 8.32 -2.62 -12.46
N LYS A 162 9.11 -3.50 -13.05
CA LYS A 162 8.90 -4.94 -12.98
C LYS A 162 9.36 -5.44 -11.61
N ARG A 163 8.47 -6.17 -10.93
CA ARG A 163 8.74 -6.78 -9.63
C ARG A 163 9.09 -8.25 -9.81
N ASP A 164 9.96 -8.75 -8.94
CA ASP A 164 10.26 -10.18 -8.80
C ASP A 164 9.40 -10.83 -7.70
N LEU A 165 8.89 -10.03 -6.77
CA LEU A 165 7.99 -10.47 -5.71
C LEU A 165 6.98 -9.36 -5.36
N ASP A 166 5.69 -9.66 -5.35
CA ASP A 166 4.61 -8.79 -4.88
C ASP A 166 4.02 -9.31 -3.56
N ILE A 167 4.32 -8.61 -2.46
CA ILE A 167 3.75 -8.84 -1.14
C ILE A 167 2.61 -7.84 -0.90
N VAL A 168 1.43 -8.36 -0.56
CA VAL A 168 0.26 -7.55 -0.23
C VAL A 168 -0.05 -7.65 1.25
N THR A 169 0.04 -6.51 1.93
CA THR A 169 -0.38 -6.37 3.33
C THR A 169 -1.88 -6.21 3.43
N ILE A 170 -2.50 -6.92 4.38
CA ILE A 170 -3.94 -6.87 4.64
C ILE A 170 -4.15 -6.74 6.14
N ASP A 171 -4.89 -5.71 6.53
CA ASP A 171 -5.31 -5.53 7.92
C ASP A 171 -6.36 -6.59 8.29
N ALA A 172 -6.01 -7.50 9.20
CA ALA A 172 -6.85 -8.61 9.61
C ALA A 172 -8.03 -8.17 10.48
N SER A 173 -7.94 -7.02 11.18
CA SER A 173 -9.04 -6.51 12.03
C SER A 173 -10.13 -5.80 11.22
N SER A 174 -9.79 -5.32 10.01
CA SER A 174 -10.74 -4.68 9.08
C SER A 174 -10.39 -4.98 7.61
N PRO A 175 -10.49 -6.24 7.16
CA PRO A 175 -10.10 -6.60 5.80
C PRO A 175 -11.10 -6.01 4.79
N PHE A 176 -10.57 -5.23 3.85
CA PHE A 176 -11.29 -4.72 2.66
C PHE A 176 -12.45 -3.74 2.92
N GLY A 177 -12.74 -3.36 4.16
CA GLY A 177 -13.81 -2.40 4.51
C GLY A 177 -15.18 -2.80 3.92
N ASN A 178 -15.86 -1.86 3.26
CA ASN A 178 -17.15 -2.11 2.60
C ASN A 178 -17.04 -2.87 1.25
N LYS A 179 -15.84 -3.31 0.86
CA LYS A 179 -15.55 -4.03 -0.40
C LYS A 179 -15.91 -3.26 -1.68
N LEU A 180 -16.22 -1.97 -1.57
CA LEU A 180 -16.48 -1.10 -2.71
C LEU A 180 -15.22 -0.36 -3.14
N ILE A 181 -15.13 -0.11 -4.44
CA ILE A 181 -14.02 0.59 -5.06
C ILE A 181 -14.20 2.10 -4.90
N LEU A 182 -13.09 2.83 -4.78
CA LEU A 182 -13.09 4.28 -4.76
C LEU A 182 -13.92 4.88 -5.90
N PRO A 183 -14.68 5.96 -5.65
CA PRO A 183 -14.85 6.67 -4.38
C PRO A 183 -15.97 6.12 -3.47
N LEU A 184 -16.68 5.05 -3.85
CA LEU A 184 -17.76 4.47 -3.04
C LEU A 184 -17.27 3.73 -1.77
N GLY A 185 -16.01 3.31 -1.79
CA GLY A 185 -15.41 2.57 -0.69
C GLY A 185 -13.93 2.80 -0.63
N HIS A 186 -13.24 1.94 0.12
CA HIS A 186 -11.81 2.10 0.37
C HIS A 186 -10.93 1.28 -0.58
N LEU A 187 -11.50 0.47 -1.47
CA LEU A 187 -10.67 -0.31 -2.39
C LEU A 187 -10.06 0.58 -3.48
N ARG A 188 -8.73 0.58 -3.55
CA ARG A 188 -7.91 1.20 -4.62
C ARG A 188 -7.93 0.37 -5.90
N GLU A 189 -8.22 -0.91 -5.80
CA GLU A 189 -8.32 -1.88 -6.88
C GLU A 189 -9.36 -2.94 -6.54
N PRO A 190 -10.01 -3.58 -7.53
CA PRO A 190 -10.93 -4.69 -7.26
C PRO A 190 -10.22 -5.83 -6.52
N LEU A 191 -10.95 -6.61 -5.71
CA LEU A 191 -10.40 -7.76 -4.99
C LEU A 191 -9.70 -8.75 -5.94
N SER A 192 -10.19 -8.90 -7.18
CA SER A 192 -9.56 -9.73 -8.20
C SER A 192 -8.11 -9.34 -8.52
N SER A 193 -7.68 -8.11 -8.25
CA SER A 193 -6.28 -7.69 -8.40
C SER A 193 -5.33 -8.44 -7.46
N LEU A 194 -5.81 -8.98 -6.34
CA LEU A 194 -4.99 -9.79 -5.41
C LEU A 194 -4.45 -11.08 -6.05
N LYS A 195 -5.01 -11.53 -7.18
CA LYS A 195 -4.45 -12.62 -7.98
C LYS A 195 -3.03 -12.37 -8.49
N ARG A 196 -2.56 -11.12 -8.43
CA ARG A 196 -1.18 -10.73 -8.79
C ARG A 196 -0.18 -10.86 -7.64
N ALA A 197 -0.65 -11.08 -6.41
CA ALA A 197 0.23 -11.20 -5.26
C ALA A 197 0.91 -12.56 -5.25
N ASP A 198 2.18 -12.60 -4.85
CA ASP A 198 2.91 -13.84 -4.56
C ASP A 198 2.78 -14.22 -3.08
N CYS A 199 2.52 -13.21 -2.22
CA CYS A 199 2.39 -13.40 -0.79
C CYS A 199 1.40 -12.39 -0.19
N PHE A 200 0.56 -12.87 0.72
CA PHE A 200 -0.29 -12.07 1.59
C PHE A 200 0.30 -12.02 3.00
N CYS A 201 0.47 -10.82 3.53
CA CYS A 201 0.93 -10.58 4.89
C CYS A 201 -0.24 -10.00 5.71
N LEU A 202 -0.80 -10.81 6.60
CA LEU A 202 -1.89 -10.42 7.48
C LEU A 202 -1.33 -9.64 8.68
N THR A 203 -1.63 -8.36 8.76
CA THR A 203 -1.21 -7.48 9.86
C THR A 203 -2.31 -7.33 10.91
N ARG A 204 -1.97 -6.92 12.13
CA ARG A 204 -2.93 -6.75 13.25
C ARG A 204 -3.73 -8.02 13.54
N CYS A 205 -3.08 -9.17 13.44
CA CYS A 205 -3.70 -10.45 13.75
C CYS A 205 -4.10 -10.56 15.24
N ASP A 206 -3.43 -9.80 16.11
CA ASP A 206 -3.72 -9.67 17.54
C ASP A 206 -5.00 -8.87 17.83
N GLU A 207 -5.46 -8.04 16.90
CA GLU A 207 -6.72 -7.29 16.99
C GLU A 207 -7.91 -8.02 16.33
N ALA A 208 -7.69 -9.21 15.78
CA ALA A 208 -8.68 -10.00 15.08
C ALA A 208 -8.90 -11.35 15.78
N SER A 209 -10.12 -11.89 15.74
CA SER A 209 -10.38 -13.24 16.21
C SER A 209 -9.79 -14.27 15.26
N GLU A 210 -9.35 -15.42 15.78
CA GLU A 210 -8.84 -16.52 14.94
C GLU A 210 -9.86 -16.98 13.89
N TYR A 211 -11.16 -16.88 14.20
CA TYR A 211 -12.22 -17.14 13.23
C TYR A 211 -12.18 -16.16 12.03
N MET A 212 -12.07 -14.85 12.28
CA MET A 212 -11.97 -13.85 11.20
C MET A 212 -10.70 -14.04 10.37
N ILE A 213 -9.59 -14.39 11.01
CA ILE A 213 -8.33 -14.69 10.32
C ILE A 213 -8.46 -15.94 9.45
N GLY A 214 -9.14 -16.98 9.94
CA GLY A 214 -9.47 -18.19 9.18
C GLY A 214 -10.29 -17.88 7.93
N GLU A 215 -11.40 -17.16 8.08
CA GLU A 215 -12.26 -16.74 6.96
C GLU A 215 -11.50 -15.91 5.91
N LEU A 216 -10.64 -14.99 6.36
CA LEU A 216 -9.81 -14.19 5.47
C LEU A 216 -8.80 -15.05 4.72
N ARG A 217 -8.14 -15.99 5.41
CA ARG A 217 -7.19 -16.94 4.80
C ARG A 217 -7.88 -17.79 3.75
N ASP A 218 -9.06 -18.32 4.04
CA ASP A 218 -9.82 -19.15 3.11
C ASP A 218 -10.28 -18.35 1.88
N PHE A 219 -10.71 -17.10 2.09
CA PHE A 219 -11.02 -16.19 0.99
C PHE A 219 -9.80 -15.97 0.09
N LEU A 220 -8.63 -15.70 0.66
CA LEU A 220 -7.40 -15.46 -0.09
C LEU A 220 -6.93 -16.71 -0.84
N ASN A 221 -7.00 -17.88 -0.21
CA ASN A 221 -6.64 -19.16 -0.84
C ASN A 221 -7.56 -19.49 -2.02
N ARG A 222 -8.88 -19.24 -1.89
CA ARG A 222 -9.81 -19.40 -3.02
C ARG A 222 -9.51 -18.43 -4.16
N LEU A 223 -9.04 -17.24 -3.84
CA LEU A 223 -8.77 -16.18 -4.81
C LEU A 223 -7.46 -16.41 -5.56
N ASN A 224 -6.40 -16.82 -4.85
CA ASN A 224 -5.08 -17.10 -5.37
C ASN A 224 -4.42 -18.25 -4.56
N PRO A 225 -4.55 -19.51 -4.99
CA PRO A 225 -4.07 -20.67 -4.23
C PRO A 225 -2.55 -20.81 -4.21
N GLU A 226 -1.85 -20.17 -5.14
CA GLU A 226 -0.37 -20.22 -5.23
C GLU A 226 0.30 -19.23 -4.28
N ALA A 227 -0.43 -18.23 -3.79
CA ALA A 227 0.13 -17.20 -2.92
C ALA A 227 0.26 -17.70 -1.47
N LEU A 228 1.41 -17.41 -0.86
CA LEU A 228 1.63 -17.70 0.56
C LEU A 228 0.78 -16.77 1.43
N VAL A 229 0.21 -17.27 2.53
CA VAL A 229 -0.49 -16.45 3.54
C VAL A 229 0.26 -16.51 4.86
N LEU A 230 0.89 -15.38 5.21
CA LEU A 230 1.68 -15.20 6.43
C LEU A 230 0.95 -14.31 7.43
N LYS A 231 1.15 -14.55 8.73
CA LYS A 231 0.71 -13.66 9.80
C LYS A 231 1.89 -12.79 10.27
N ALA A 232 1.67 -11.49 10.44
CA ALA A 232 2.62 -10.57 11.05
C ALA A 232 2.07 -10.07 12.38
N PHE A 233 2.89 -10.18 13.41
CA PHE A 233 2.60 -9.68 14.76
C PHE A 233 3.47 -8.47 15.03
N TYR A 234 2.88 -7.41 15.56
CA TYR A 234 3.64 -6.25 15.99
C TYR A 234 4.23 -6.54 17.38
N CYS A 235 5.55 -6.66 17.45
CA CYS A 235 6.28 -6.70 18.73
C CYS A 235 6.86 -5.30 18.96
N PRO A 236 6.30 -4.47 19.85
CA PRO A 236 6.96 -3.24 20.26
C PRO A 236 8.33 -3.59 20.87
N VAL A 237 9.36 -2.88 20.41
CA VAL A 237 10.73 -2.97 20.92
C VAL A 237 10.92 -1.95 22.03
#